data_AF-A0A958F8Y1-F1
#
_entry.id   AF-A0A958F8Y1-F1
#
_cell.length_a   1.000
_cell.length_b   1.000
_cell.length_c   1.000
_cell.angle_alpha   90.00
_cell.angle_beta   90.00
_cell.angle_gamma   90.00
#
_symmetry.space_group_name_H-M   'P 1'
#
loop_
_entity.id
_entity.type
_entity.pdbx_description
1 polymer ?
#
loop_
_entity_poly.entity_id
_entity_poly.type
_entity_poly.pdbx_seq_one_letter_code
_entity_poly.pdbx_strand_id
1 'polypeptide(L)'
;PNGSVNENVFAYSNRYRGERTLVVFHNAYADCRGWIRTSAAFSEKDSEGQSKVLRQRTLGEGLALPSGEDDYLIFRDQINGLEYIYHARTLWEQGMYIELGAYKYQVFLDFREVRDDASRSYARLNASLQGRGVPSIDEALQELHLQPIHQALREFVNPDFLQQLLPAADTVGEASTDTRPDEAILDDLETRYQNFLEAGKAYGGFQEDTAPLARQVRREVETLWGLNGEKLRQQYAPPGSRKFKAAAEVLDTRLDATAAREVLLCWTLFHRLGAIAGNGDSATRSRTLLDEWLIHKVVRNTLTKLGLNAAEAVHVTTLLKLLTACQGWFDEKAPKKDRAHALLARLLRDPEVQHLLQVNRFNEVLWFNQEGFGTLAGWLFVIGVAGHLAAAPAETAAKPASAAGRKKKTPAPEATGKTILAIYEVVEKWQKAEAASEYQVEKLLAALKGPARRKAAASGKKSKAAPTKSGKKTAGKTVTAAKEKTTKSKIALEKKKRPGNPKKDDGKRQD
;
A
#
# COMPACT_ATOMS: atom_id res chain seq x y z
N PRO A 1 -19.52 31.27 25.49
CA PRO A 1 -19.19 31.49 26.92
C PRO A 1 -20.07 32.52 27.65
N ASN A 2 -20.65 33.53 26.98
CA ASN A 2 -21.43 34.59 27.64
C ASN A 2 -22.96 34.44 27.49
N GLY A 3 -23.45 33.30 27.00
CA GLY A 3 -24.89 33.07 26.77
C GLY A 3 -25.53 33.90 25.64
N SER A 4 -24.77 34.77 24.98
CA SER A 4 -25.24 35.61 23.87
C SER A 4 -25.23 34.86 22.53
N VAL A 5 -26.24 35.12 21.70
CA VAL A 5 -26.30 34.63 20.31
C VAL A 5 -25.22 35.33 19.47
N ASN A 6 -24.53 34.57 18.62
CA ASN A 6 -23.63 35.14 17.61
C ASN A 6 -24.40 35.34 16.30
N GLU A 7 -24.80 36.58 16.02
CA GLU A 7 -25.59 36.96 14.84
C GLU A 7 -24.85 36.75 13.50
N ASN A 8 -23.53 36.53 13.52
CA ASN A 8 -22.74 36.25 12.33
C ASN A 8 -22.70 34.76 11.96
N VAL A 9 -23.26 33.88 12.79
CA VAL A 9 -23.27 32.44 12.54
C VAL A 9 -24.69 31.99 12.22
N PHE A 10 -24.84 31.36 11.07
CA PHE A 10 -26.11 30.79 10.62
C PHE A 10 -26.02 29.28 10.66
N ALA A 11 -26.99 28.63 11.30
CA ALA A 11 -27.08 27.19 11.42
C ALA A 11 -28.45 26.70 10.95
N TYR A 12 -28.46 25.79 9.98
CA TYR A 12 -29.66 25.19 9.42
C TYR A 12 -29.62 23.69 9.64
N SER A 13 -30.64 23.16 10.31
CA SER A 13 -30.89 21.73 10.40
C SER A 13 -32.08 21.37 9.51
N ASN A 14 -31.99 20.22 8.84
CA ASN A 14 -33.09 19.68 8.06
C ASN A 14 -33.14 18.16 8.22
N ARG A 15 -34.35 17.62 8.09
CA ARG A 15 -34.60 16.18 8.11
C ARG A 15 -35.64 15.83 7.06
N TYR A 16 -35.35 14.83 6.23
CA TYR A 16 -36.29 14.34 5.22
C TYR A 16 -36.14 12.84 5.03
N ARG A 17 -37.25 12.09 5.19
CA ARG A 17 -37.30 10.61 5.00
C ARG A 17 -36.21 9.82 5.75
N GLY A 18 -35.79 10.31 6.92
CA GLY A 18 -34.76 9.68 7.76
C GLY A 18 -33.37 10.27 7.57
N GLU A 19 -33.11 10.96 6.46
CA GLU A 19 -31.88 11.70 6.24
C GLU A 19 -31.85 12.97 7.09
N ARG A 20 -30.65 13.34 7.54
CA ARG A 20 -30.39 14.47 8.43
C ARG A 20 -29.27 15.33 7.85
N THR A 21 -29.38 16.63 7.99
CA THR A 21 -28.35 17.57 7.54
C THR A 21 -28.19 18.69 8.55
N LEU A 22 -26.95 19.11 8.80
CA LEU A 22 -26.63 20.31 9.57
C LEU A 22 -25.61 21.14 8.81
N VAL A 23 -25.99 22.36 8.42
CA VAL A 23 -25.14 23.33 7.73
C VAL A 23 -24.88 24.49 8.67
N VAL A 24 -23.61 24.82 8.91
CA VAL A 24 -23.21 25.95 9.73
C VAL A 24 -22.27 26.82 8.92
N PHE A 25 -22.53 28.12 8.82
CA PHE A 25 -21.62 29.05 8.17
C PHE A 25 -21.42 30.32 8.98
N HIS A 26 -20.19 30.82 8.95
CA HIS A 26 -19.80 32.08 9.58
C HIS A 26 -19.70 33.18 8.52
N ASN A 27 -20.44 34.27 8.69
CA ASN A 27 -20.53 35.38 7.73
C ASN A 27 -19.60 36.55 8.03
N ALA A 28 -18.63 36.39 8.93
CA ALA A 28 -17.72 37.46 9.32
C ALA A 28 -16.24 37.05 9.24
N TYR A 29 -15.39 38.07 9.12
CA TYR A 29 -13.95 37.93 9.20
C TYR A 29 -13.48 37.89 10.66
N ALA A 30 -13.78 36.80 11.35
CA ALA A 30 -13.36 36.55 12.73
C ALA A 30 -13.30 35.05 13.00
N ASP A 31 -12.70 34.66 14.12
CA ASP A 31 -12.88 33.31 14.67
C ASP A 31 -14.08 33.30 15.61
N CYS A 32 -14.88 32.24 15.58
CA CYS A 32 -16.00 32.06 16.48
C CYS A 32 -16.10 30.62 16.98
N ARG A 33 -16.61 30.47 18.20
CA ARG A 33 -16.83 29.17 18.83
C ARG A 33 -18.04 29.22 19.74
N GLY A 34 -18.81 28.14 19.77
CA GLY A 34 -20.03 28.09 20.56
C GLY A 34 -20.82 26.81 20.36
N TRP A 35 -22.01 26.79 20.97
CA TRP A 35 -22.91 25.65 20.92
C TRP A 35 -24.13 25.97 20.06
N ILE A 36 -24.45 25.07 19.12
CA ILE A 36 -25.72 25.07 18.40
C ILE A 36 -26.67 24.17 19.18
N ARG A 37 -27.69 24.77 19.79
CA ARG A 37 -28.61 24.05 20.68
C ARG A 37 -30.08 24.24 20.33
N THR A 38 -30.55 25.48 20.26
CA THR A 38 -31.98 25.79 20.09
C THR A 38 -32.18 26.60 18.82
N SER A 39 -33.21 26.28 18.04
CA SER A 39 -33.53 27.03 16.83
C SER A 39 -34.01 28.45 17.14
N ALA A 40 -33.85 29.36 16.18
CA ALA A 40 -34.67 30.57 16.15
C ALA A 40 -36.16 30.20 16.14
N ALA A 41 -37.02 31.08 16.63
CA ALA A 41 -38.46 30.85 16.62
C ALA A 41 -38.99 30.86 15.18
N PHE A 42 -39.76 29.84 14.81
CA PHE A 42 -40.39 29.73 13.49
C PHE A 42 -41.89 29.42 13.64
N SER A 43 -42.66 29.78 12.61
CA SER A 43 -44.11 29.57 12.62
C SER A 43 -44.46 28.18 12.09
N GLU A 44 -45.13 27.38 12.92
CA GLU A 44 -45.67 26.08 12.56
C GLU A 44 -47.20 26.11 12.70
N LYS A 45 -47.92 25.42 11.81
CA LYS A 45 -49.38 25.29 11.95
C LYS A 45 -49.70 24.39 13.14
N ASP A 46 -50.73 24.72 13.90
CA ASP A 46 -51.24 23.81 14.93
C ASP A 46 -51.73 22.47 14.34
N SER A 47 -52.03 21.51 15.21
CA SER A 47 -52.50 20.18 14.82
C SER A 47 -53.81 20.19 14.02
N GLU A 48 -54.57 21.28 14.07
CA GLU A 48 -55.85 21.46 13.36
C GLU A 48 -55.69 22.29 12.07
N GLY A 49 -54.49 22.80 11.79
CA GLY A 49 -54.16 23.62 10.63
C GLY A 49 -54.75 25.04 10.68
N GLN A 50 -55.37 25.45 11.79
CA GLN A 50 -56.19 26.67 11.87
C GLN A 50 -55.39 27.89 12.32
N SER A 51 -54.40 27.72 13.20
CA SER A 51 -53.57 28.82 13.70
C SER A 51 -52.07 28.56 13.52
N LYS A 52 -51.31 29.65 13.45
CA LYS A 52 -49.84 29.65 13.39
C LYS A 52 -49.29 29.86 14.79
N VAL A 53 -48.52 28.90 15.29
CA VAL A 53 -47.87 28.96 16.60
C VAL A 53 -46.37 29.12 16.40
N LEU A 54 -45.74 30.03 17.15
CA LEU A 54 -44.29 30.14 17.19
C LEU A 54 -43.72 28.97 17.99
N ARG A 55 -42.80 28.22 17.39
CA ARG A 55 -42.10 27.12 18.05
C ARG A 55 -40.59 27.30 17.94
N GLN A 56 -39.92 26.74 18.94
CA GLN A 56 -38.48 26.49 18.91
C GLN A 56 -38.28 24.99 19.12
N ARG A 57 -37.21 24.46 18.54
CA ARG A 57 -36.79 23.07 18.74
C ARG A 57 -35.34 23.03 19.16
N THR A 58 -35.00 22.06 20.00
CA THR A 58 -33.60 21.73 20.24
C THR A 58 -33.00 21.06 19.00
N LEU A 59 -31.67 21.00 18.91
CA LEU A 59 -30.96 20.30 17.84
C LEU A 59 -31.35 18.82 17.80
N GLY A 60 -31.45 18.19 18.98
CA GLY A 60 -31.93 16.82 19.14
C GLY A 60 -33.32 16.61 18.55
N GLU A 61 -34.28 17.47 18.93
CA GLU A 61 -35.65 17.42 18.42
C GLU A 61 -35.74 17.69 16.91
N GLY A 62 -35.03 18.71 16.42
CA GLY A 62 -35.06 19.13 15.02
C GLY A 62 -34.52 18.05 14.08
N LEU A 63 -33.47 17.34 14.49
CA LEU A 63 -32.88 16.24 13.74
C LEU A 63 -33.46 14.86 14.09
N ALA A 64 -34.36 14.79 15.08
CA ALA A 64 -34.88 13.54 15.64
C ALA A 64 -33.74 12.55 15.97
N LEU A 65 -32.78 13.00 16.77
CA LEU A 65 -31.65 12.17 17.21
C LEU A 65 -32.11 11.14 18.26
N PRO A 66 -31.46 9.97 18.37
CA PRO A 66 -31.72 9.07 19.49
C PRO A 66 -31.17 9.63 20.80
N SER A 67 -31.67 9.11 21.93
CA SER A 67 -31.28 9.55 23.28
C SER A 67 -30.90 8.40 24.22
N GLY A 68 -30.69 7.20 23.69
CA GLY A 68 -30.27 6.04 24.47
C GLY A 68 -28.87 6.20 25.05
N GLU A 69 -28.59 5.46 26.13
CA GLU A 69 -27.29 5.46 26.83
C GLU A 69 -26.14 4.92 25.97
N ASP A 70 -26.45 4.01 25.05
CA ASP A 70 -25.46 3.31 24.22
C ASP A 70 -25.50 3.80 22.76
N ASP A 71 -26.28 4.83 22.45
CA ASP A 71 -26.47 5.30 21.09
C ASP A 71 -25.42 6.36 20.74
N TYR A 72 -24.80 6.19 19.58
CA TYR A 72 -23.83 7.10 19.00
C TYR A 72 -24.30 7.53 17.61
N LEU A 73 -23.87 8.72 17.22
CA LEU A 73 -24.08 9.26 15.89
C LEU A 73 -22.74 9.44 15.19
N ILE A 74 -22.65 8.87 13.98
CA ILE A 74 -21.55 9.11 13.06
C ILE A 74 -22.06 10.00 11.94
N PHE A 75 -21.32 11.02 11.56
CA PHE A 75 -21.67 11.90 10.43
C PHE A 75 -20.41 12.49 9.81
N ARG A 76 -20.51 12.96 8.58
CA ARG A 76 -19.38 13.44 7.80
C ARG A 76 -19.50 14.92 7.50
N ASP A 77 -18.43 15.68 7.76
CA ASP A 77 -18.28 17.02 7.19
C ASP A 77 -17.83 16.90 5.73
N GLN A 78 -18.68 17.35 4.81
CA GLN A 78 -18.41 17.27 3.37
C GLN A 78 -17.31 18.23 2.92
N ILE A 79 -16.90 19.19 3.77
CA ILE A 79 -15.90 20.19 3.42
C ILE A 79 -14.48 19.65 3.61
N ASN A 80 -14.20 19.02 4.74
CA ASN A 80 -12.89 18.42 5.02
C ASN A 80 -12.87 16.90 4.77
N GLY A 81 -14.03 16.28 4.54
CA GLY A 81 -14.17 14.86 4.27
C GLY A 81 -14.01 13.95 5.50
N LEU A 82 -13.95 14.51 6.72
CA LEU A 82 -13.79 13.76 7.96
C LEU A 82 -15.14 13.33 8.53
N GLU A 83 -15.14 12.14 9.12
CA GLU A 83 -16.21 11.61 9.95
C GLU A 83 -15.99 11.96 11.42
N TYR A 84 -17.10 12.17 12.11
CA TYR A 84 -17.14 12.48 13.53
C TYR A 84 -18.05 11.48 14.21
N ILE A 85 -17.73 11.12 15.45
CA ILE A 85 -18.59 10.32 16.31
C ILE A 85 -18.93 11.11 17.56
N TYR A 86 -20.19 11.07 17.97
CA TYR A 86 -20.67 11.71 19.20
C TYR A 86 -21.65 10.79 19.92
N HIS A 87 -21.63 10.85 21.25
CA HIS A 87 -22.68 10.25 22.07
C HIS A 87 -24.00 10.96 21.78
N ALA A 88 -25.03 10.20 21.39
CA ALA A 88 -26.27 10.79 20.87
C ALA A 88 -27.00 11.61 21.94
N ARG A 89 -26.96 11.16 23.21
CA ARG A 89 -27.54 11.93 24.32
C ARG A 89 -26.84 13.26 24.54
N THR A 90 -25.51 13.32 24.39
CA THR A 90 -24.80 14.61 24.51
C THR A 90 -25.30 15.61 23.46
N LEU A 91 -25.47 15.17 22.21
CA LEU A 91 -26.03 16.04 21.16
C LEU A 91 -27.50 16.41 21.42
N TRP A 92 -28.29 15.47 21.93
CA TRP A 92 -29.69 15.71 22.28
C TRP A 92 -29.83 16.76 23.39
N GLU A 93 -29.05 16.62 24.46
CA GLU A 93 -29.19 17.41 25.68
C GLU A 93 -28.40 18.72 25.66
N GLN A 94 -27.22 18.76 25.03
CA GLN A 94 -26.30 19.90 25.07
C GLN A 94 -26.23 20.65 23.73
N GLY A 95 -26.60 19.99 22.63
CA GLY A 95 -26.38 20.49 21.27
C GLY A 95 -24.99 20.12 20.76
N MET A 96 -24.54 20.82 19.72
CA MET A 96 -23.24 20.57 19.09
C MET A 96 -22.30 21.75 19.28
N TYR A 97 -21.08 21.49 19.78
CA TYR A 97 -20.02 22.47 19.83
C TYR A 97 -19.37 22.65 18.45
N ILE A 98 -19.17 23.90 18.04
CA ILE A 98 -18.62 24.28 16.74
C ILE A 98 -17.54 25.34 16.92
N GLU A 99 -16.48 25.23 16.12
CA GLU A 99 -15.46 26.27 15.93
C GLU A 99 -15.33 26.57 14.43
N LEU A 100 -15.41 27.85 14.06
CA LEU A 100 -15.31 28.31 12.68
C LEU A 100 -14.39 29.53 12.61
N GLY A 101 -13.44 29.49 11.68
CA GLY A 101 -12.65 30.66 11.32
C GLY A 101 -13.41 31.64 10.42
N ALA A 102 -12.69 32.68 9.97
CA ALA A 102 -13.24 33.70 9.09
C ALA A 102 -13.84 33.11 7.79
N TYR A 103 -15.11 33.41 7.54
CA TYR A 103 -15.87 32.94 6.38
C TYR A 103 -15.91 31.41 6.17
N LYS A 104 -15.64 30.63 7.23
CA LYS A 104 -15.68 29.17 7.18
C LYS A 104 -17.09 28.63 7.37
N TYR A 105 -17.30 27.42 6.89
CA TYR A 105 -18.54 26.68 7.01
C TYR A 105 -18.25 25.18 7.17
N GLN A 106 -19.20 24.47 7.75
CA GLN A 106 -19.21 23.02 7.93
C GLN A 106 -20.54 22.49 7.41
N VAL A 107 -20.51 21.35 6.73
CA VAL A 107 -21.68 20.72 6.12
C VAL A 107 -21.71 19.27 6.55
N PHE A 108 -22.47 18.99 7.60
CA PHE A 108 -22.63 17.63 8.13
C PHE A 108 -23.77 16.92 7.42
N LEU A 109 -23.45 15.79 6.79
CA LEU A 109 -24.38 14.86 6.14
C LEU A 109 -24.08 13.43 6.60
N ASP A 110 -24.78 12.46 6.03
CA ASP A 110 -24.53 11.02 6.20
C ASP A 110 -24.62 10.54 7.66
N PHE A 111 -25.60 11.09 8.40
CA PHE A 111 -25.86 10.72 9.79
C PHE A 111 -26.26 9.25 9.90
N ARG A 112 -25.46 8.49 10.63
CA ARG A 112 -25.65 7.08 10.93
C ARG A 112 -25.79 6.91 12.43
N GLU A 113 -26.88 6.28 12.85
CA GLU A 113 -27.09 5.84 14.22
C GLU A 113 -26.41 4.49 14.40
N VAL A 114 -25.55 4.38 15.39
CA VAL A 114 -24.89 3.13 15.77
C VAL A 114 -25.05 2.91 17.27
N ARG A 115 -25.11 1.65 17.68
CA ARG A 115 -25.20 1.28 19.09
C ARG A 115 -23.91 0.64 19.55
N ASP A 116 -23.51 0.95 20.77
CA ASP A 116 -22.28 0.42 21.33
C ASP A 116 -22.32 -1.10 21.51
N ASP A 117 -21.15 -1.72 21.36
CA ASP A 117 -20.98 -3.16 21.53
C ASP A 117 -20.67 -3.53 22.99
N ALA A 118 -20.63 -4.83 23.29
CA ALA A 118 -20.32 -5.32 24.64
C ALA A 118 -18.93 -4.88 25.16
N SER A 119 -18.01 -4.54 24.24
CA SER A 119 -16.67 -4.05 24.56
C SER A 119 -16.59 -2.51 24.61
N ARG A 120 -17.72 -1.81 24.49
CA ARG A 120 -17.80 -0.34 24.52
C ARG A 120 -16.88 0.33 23.48
N SER A 121 -16.75 -0.25 22.29
CA SER A 121 -15.80 0.24 21.27
C SER A 121 -16.08 1.68 20.83
N TYR A 122 -17.35 2.03 20.59
CA TYR A 122 -17.70 3.39 20.16
C TYR A 122 -17.51 4.40 21.28
N ALA A 123 -17.81 4.04 22.53
CA ALA A 123 -17.51 4.89 23.68
C ALA A 123 -16.01 5.17 23.83
N ARG A 124 -15.18 4.12 23.75
CA ARG A 124 -13.72 4.26 23.86
C ARG A 124 -13.16 5.11 22.72
N LEU A 125 -13.64 4.92 21.49
CA LEU A 125 -13.22 5.73 20.35
C LEU A 125 -13.65 7.19 20.50
N ASN A 126 -14.91 7.45 20.85
CA ASN A 126 -15.41 8.81 21.08
C ASN A 126 -14.59 9.53 22.16
N ALA A 127 -14.27 8.84 23.26
CA ALA A 127 -13.44 9.38 24.34
C ALA A 127 -11.99 9.67 23.91
N SER A 128 -11.39 8.85 23.04
CA SER A 128 -10.02 9.06 22.55
C SER A 128 -9.92 10.18 21.49
N LEU A 129 -10.96 10.34 20.67
CA LEU A 129 -11.02 11.38 19.64
C LEU A 129 -11.27 12.77 20.24
N GLN A 130 -12.02 12.86 21.35
CA GLN A 130 -12.33 14.13 22.03
C GLN A 130 -12.94 15.18 21.07
N GLY A 131 -13.85 14.75 20.20
CA GLY A 131 -14.49 15.61 19.18
C GLY A 131 -13.65 15.88 17.93
N ARG A 132 -12.42 15.34 17.81
CA ARG A 132 -11.65 15.39 16.57
C ARG A 132 -12.23 14.45 15.52
N GLY A 133 -12.34 14.92 14.28
CA GLY A 133 -12.76 14.10 13.15
C GLY A 133 -11.64 13.18 12.64
N VAL A 134 -12.02 12.08 12.02
CA VAL A 134 -11.13 11.09 11.38
C VAL A 134 -11.58 10.80 9.95
N PRO A 135 -10.72 10.34 9.05
CA PRO A 135 -11.13 10.03 7.67
C PRO A 135 -12.22 8.94 7.57
N SER A 136 -12.22 7.99 8.51
CA SER A 136 -13.19 6.89 8.60
C SER A 136 -13.30 6.41 10.05
N ILE A 137 -14.52 6.34 10.60
CA ILE A 137 -14.76 5.79 11.94
C ILE A 137 -14.53 4.27 11.95
N ASP A 138 -14.91 3.57 10.88
CA ASP A 138 -14.71 2.12 10.79
C ASP A 138 -13.23 1.75 10.84
N GLU A 139 -12.39 2.52 10.14
CA GLU A 139 -10.94 2.33 10.15
C GLU A 139 -10.33 2.69 11.52
N ALA A 140 -10.82 3.77 12.16
CA ALA A 140 -10.38 4.16 13.50
C ALA A 140 -10.77 3.13 14.58
N LEU A 141 -11.93 2.48 14.44
CA LEU A 141 -12.33 1.35 15.28
C LEU A 141 -11.41 0.15 15.08
N GLN A 142 -11.11 -0.19 13.82
CA GLN A 142 -10.17 -1.27 13.52
C GLN A 142 -8.80 -1.00 14.16
N GLU A 143 -8.28 0.22 14.07
CA GLU A 143 -7.03 0.62 14.75
C GLU A 143 -7.11 0.53 16.28
N LEU A 144 -8.27 0.85 16.87
CA LEU A 144 -8.48 0.70 18.32
C LEU A 144 -8.37 -0.78 18.74
N HIS A 145 -8.96 -1.69 17.97
CA HIS A 145 -8.88 -3.13 18.24
C HIS A 145 -7.47 -3.68 17.99
N LEU A 146 -6.76 -3.14 17.01
CA LEU A 146 -5.40 -3.55 16.66
C LEU A 146 -4.31 -2.96 17.58
N GLN A 147 -4.66 -2.14 18.58
CA GLN A 147 -3.68 -1.50 19.48
C GLN A 147 -2.62 -2.45 20.05
N PRO A 148 -2.95 -3.67 20.55
CA PRO A 148 -1.93 -4.59 21.07
C PRO A 148 -0.91 -5.01 20.00
N ILE A 149 -1.39 -5.30 18.77
CA ILE A 149 -0.53 -5.65 17.64
C ILE A 149 0.30 -4.44 17.22
N HIS A 150 -0.32 -3.27 17.09
CA HIS A 150 0.35 -2.04 16.66
C HIS A 150 1.38 -1.54 17.65
N GLN A 151 1.19 -1.78 18.95
CA GLN A 151 2.21 -1.49 19.96
C GLN A 151 3.43 -2.38 19.78
N ALA A 152 3.24 -3.71 19.76
CA ALA A 152 4.34 -4.65 19.56
C ALA A 152 5.05 -4.42 18.21
N LEU A 153 4.28 -4.12 17.16
CA LEU A 153 4.81 -3.76 15.85
C LEU A 153 5.62 -2.46 15.89
N ARG A 154 5.19 -1.42 16.61
CA ARG A 154 5.98 -0.17 16.74
C ARG A 154 7.29 -0.38 17.49
N GLU A 155 7.30 -1.26 18.48
CA GLU A 155 8.51 -1.65 19.21
C GLU A 155 9.47 -2.47 18.32
N PHE A 156 8.91 -3.34 17.47
CA PHE A 156 9.64 -4.15 16.51
C PHE A 156 10.19 -3.35 15.31
N VAL A 157 9.36 -2.58 14.61
CA VAL A 157 9.76 -1.76 13.45
C VAL A 157 9.88 -0.27 13.80
N ASN A 158 10.84 0.07 14.66
CA ASN A 158 11.18 1.47 14.96
C ASN A 158 12.36 1.97 14.08
N PRO A 159 12.49 3.30 13.86
CA PRO A 159 13.49 3.83 12.92
C PRO A 159 14.94 3.44 13.28
N ASP A 160 15.31 3.60 14.54
CA ASP A 160 16.68 3.33 15.01
C ASP A 160 17.06 1.85 14.85
N PHE A 161 16.09 0.96 15.08
CA PHE A 161 16.29 -0.47 14.90
C PHE A 161 16.32 -0.88 13.42
N LEU A 162 15.43 -0.34 12.59
CA LEU A 162 15.49 -0.60 11.15
C LEU A 162 16.78 -0.07 10.52
N GLN A 163 17.31 1.06 10.99
CA GLN A 163 18.59 1.58 10.54
C GLN A 163 19.75 0.62 10.85
N GLN A 164 19.76 0.04 12.05
CA GLN A 164 20.69 -1.02 12.44
C GLN A 164 20.50 -2.32 11.64
N LEU A 165 19.33 -2.48 11.02
CA LEU A 165 19.00 -3.62 10.16
C LEU A 165 19.13 -3.31 8.65
N LEU A 166 19.66 -2.15 8.27
CA LEU A 166 20.00 -1.85 6.89
C LEU A 166 21.53 -1.86 6.72
N PRO A 167 22.06 -2.40 5.61
CA PRO A 167 23.48 -2.23 5.32
C PRO A 167 23.78 -0.74 5.19
N ALA A 168 24.92 -0.30 5.70
CA ALA A 168 25.38 1.07 5.49
C ALA A 168 25.37 1.36 3.98
N ALA A 169 24.73 2.46 3.56
CA ALA A 169 24.87 2.93 2.19
C ALA A 169 26.36 3.15 1.95
N ASP A 170 26.94 2.54 0.91
CA ASP A 170 28.35 2.67 0.58
C ASP A 170 28.69 4.16 0.41
N THR A 171 29.19 4.78 1.48
CA THR A 171 29.79 6.10 1.41
C THR A 171 31.12 5.89 0.73
N VAL A 172 31.19 6.36 -0.52
CA VAL A 172 32.40 6.36 -1.35
C VAL A 172 33.60 6.87 -0.53
N GLY A 173 34.48 5.96 -0.08
CA GLY A 173 35.81 6.33 0.43
C GLY A 173 36.32 5.65 1.70
N GLU A 174 35.50 4.98 2.50
CA GLU A 174 35.99 4.24 3.68
C GLU A 174 35.61 2.77 3.57
N ALA A 175 36.57 1.89 3.84
CA ALA A 175 36.44 0.45 3.65
C ALA A 175 35.13 -0.06 4.28
N SER A 176 34.16 -0.41 3.43
CA SER A 176 32.93 -1.09 3.82
C SER A 176 33.34 -2.35 4.57
N THR A 177 33.25 -2.32 5.90
CA THR A 177 33.48 -3.53 6.65
C THR A 177 32.29 -4.42 6.35
N ASP A 178 32.56 -5.52 5.62
CA ASP A 178 31.66 -6.61 5.25
C ASP A 178 31.19 -7.39 6.51
N THR A 179 30.98 -6.66 7.60
CA THR A 179 30.64 -7.17 8.92
C THR A 179 29.14 -7.36 8.93
N ARG A 180 28.75 -8.63 9.02
CA ARG A 180 27.41 -9.08 9.40
C ARG A 180 26.87 -8.24 10.58
N PRO A 181 25.54 -8.07 10.72
CA PRO A 181 24.96 -7.41 11.88
C PRO A 181 25.49 -8.05 13.16
N ASP A 182 25.66 -7.22 14.19
CA ASP A 182 26.02 -7.73 15.51
C ASP A 182 25.02 -8.81 15.94
N GLU A 183 25.52 -9.88 16.54
CA GLU A 183 24.70 -10.99 17.01
C GLU A 183 23.65 -10.49 18.02
N ALA A 184 24.01 -9.49 18.84
CA ALA A 184 23.07 -8.84 19.76
C ALA A 184 21.88 -8.18 19.04
N ILE A 185 22.09 -7.60 17.85
CA ILE A 185 21.02 -7.00 17.03
C ILE A 185 20.11 -8.10 16.45
N LEU A 186 20.69 -9.23 16.03
CA LEU A 186 19.93 -10.38 15.51
C LEU A 186 19.12 -11.09 16.61
N ASP A 187 19.62 -11.14 17.84
CA ASP A 187 18.90 -11.67 19.00
C ASP A 187 17.75 -10.75 19.42
N ASP A 188 17.98 -9.42 19.39
CA ASP A 188 16.92 -8.42 19.62
C ASP A 188 15.86 -8.47 18.51
N LEU A 189 16.26 -8.73 17.25
CA LEU A 189 15.34 -8.96 16.13
C LEU A 189 14.42 -10.15 16.39
N GLU A 190 14.97 -11.31 16.75
CA GLU A 190 14.17 -12.50 17.06
C GLU A 190 13.21 -12.24 18.22
N THR A 191 13.69 -11.62 19.30
CA THR A 191 12.88 -11.31 20.48
C THR A 191 11.72 -10.36 20.14
N ARG A 192 12.01 -9.24 19.47
CA ARG A 192 10.99 -8.26 19.07
C ARG A 192 9.98 -8.84 18.09
N TYR A 193 10.45 -9.62 17.11
CA TYR A 193 9.57 -10.26 16.16
C TYR A 193 8.67 -11.30 16.84
N GLN A 194 9.21 -12.09 17.76
CA GLN A 194 8.42 -13.04 18.54
C GLN A 194 7.35 -12.33 19.37
N ASN A 195 7.67 -11.23 20.06
CA ASN A 195 6.68 -10.44 20.81
C ASN A 195 5.56 -9.90 19.92
N PHE A 196 5.90 -9.44 18.70
CA PHE A 196 4.90 -9.05 17.70
C PHE A 196 4.02 -10.23 17.27
N LEU A 197 4.61 -11.40 17.02
CA LEU A 197 3.83 -12.60 16.71
C LEU A 197 2.94 -13.00 17.89
N GLU A 198 3.40 -12.96 19.14
CA GLU A 198 2.57 -13.29 20.31
C GLU A 198 1.38 -12.33 20.46
N ALA A 199 1.56 -11.03 20.22
CA ALA A 199 0.45 -10.09 20.17
C ALA A 199 -0.56 -10.44 19.05
N GLY A 200 -0.05 -10.80 17.87
CA GLY A 200 -0.87 -11.26 16.74
C GLY A 200 -1.60 -12.58 17.01
N LYS A 201 -0.94 -13.51 17.72
CA LYS A 201 -1.48 -14.80 18.15
C LYS A 201 -2.62 -14.62 19.14
N ALA A 202 -2.43 -13.78 20.16
CA ALA A 202 -3.45 -13.45 21.14
C ALA A 202 -4.67 -12.79 20.51
N TYR A 203 -4.46 -11.88 19.55
CA TYR A 203 -5.55 -11.20 18.83
C TYR A 203 -6.29 -12.13 17.86
N GLY A 204 -5.55 -12.90 17.05
CA GLY A 204 -6.11 -13.77 16.01
C GLY A 204 -6.60 -15.13 16.50
N GLY A 205 -6.40 -15.45 17.78
CA GLY A 205 -6.76 -16.76 18.36
C GLY A 205 -5.91 -17.93 17.83
N PHE A 206 -4.72 -17.67 17.30
CA PHE A 206 -3.85 -18.71 16.74
C PHE A 206 -3.22 -19.55 17.86
N GLN A 207 -2.85 -20.78 17.55
CA GLN A 207 -2.33 -21.74 18.54
C GLN A 207 -0.87 -22.15 18.29
N GLU A 208 -0.36 -21.90 17.08
CA GLU A 208 1.01 -22.29 16.69
C GLU A 208 2.09 -21.62 17.55
N ASP A 209 3.23 -22.31 17.67
CA ASP A 209 4.43 -21.75 18.30
C ASP A 209 5.04 -20.67 17.40
N THR A 210 5.30 -19.49 17.97
CA THR A 210 5.84 -18.32 17.25
C THR A 210 7.36 -18.36 17.14
N ALA A 211 8.06 -19.08 18.03
CA ALA A 211 9.51 -19.09 18.10
C ALA A 211 10.21 -19.64 16.83
N PRO A 212 9.73 -20.72 16.17
CA PRO A 212 10.32 -21.21 14.92
C PRO A 212 10.26 -20.18 13.80
N LEU A 213 9.15 -19.43 13.70
CA LEU A 213 8.98 -18.39 12.70
C LEU A 213 9.90 -17.20 12.97
N ALA A 214 10.09 -16.82 14.24
CA ALA A 214 11.02 -15.76 14.62
C ALA A 214 12.48 -16.11 14.31
N ARG A 215 12.93 -17.32 14.69
CA ARG A 215 14.26 -17.84 14.30
C ARG A 215 14.47 -17.86 12.80
N GLN A 216 13.42 -18.23 12.06
CA GLN A 216 13.49 -18.23 10.60
C GLN A 216 13.70 -16.82 10.06
N VAL A 217 12.91 -15.82 10.49
CA VAL A 217 13.07 -14.44 10.04
C VAL A 217 14.44 -13.87 10.40
N ARG A 218 14.94 -14.12 11.61
CA ARG A 218 16.32 -13.77 12.03
C ARG A 218 17.34 -14.27 11.02
N ARG A 219 17.27 -15.57 10.70
CA ARG A 219 18.18 -16.22 9.75
C ARG A 219 18.09 -15.63 8.34
N GLU A 220 16.88 -15.30 7.89
CA GLU A 220 16.68 -14.71 6.58
C GLU A 220 17.25 -13.29 6.50
N VAL A 221 17.03 -12.45 7.52
CA VAL A 221 17.63 -11.11 7.60
C VAL A 221 19.16 -11.20 7.59
N GLU A 222 19.75 -12.09 8.38
CA GLU A 222 21.19 -12.34 8.39
C GLU A 222 21.72 -12.79 7.02
N THR A 223 21.04 -13.73 6.37
CA THR A 223 21.45 -14.28 5.08
C THR A 223 21.40 -13.23 3.97
N LEU A 224 20.38 -12.38 3.99
CA LEU A 224 20.13 -11.36 2.98
C LEU A 224 20.86 -10.04 3.30
N TRP A 225 21.49 -9.95 4.47
CA TRP A 225 22.32 -8.82 4.84
C TRP A 225 23.46 -8.60 3.84
N GLY A 226 23.57 -7.37 3.35
CA GLY A 226 24.60 -7.00 2.39
C GLY A 226 24.53 -7.83 1.10
N LEU A 227 23.37 -8.40 0.75
CA LEU A 227 23.19 -9.11 -0.51
C LEU A 227 23.52 -8.16 -1.66
N ASN A 228 24.52 -8.52 -2.46
CA ASN A 228 24.93 -7.79 -3.66
C ASN A 228 25.50 -8.79 -4.69
N GLY A 229 25.71 -8.32 -5.91
CA GLY A 229 26.19 -9.10 -7.03
C GLY A 229 27.63 -9.59 -6.85
N GLU A 230 28.46 -8.88 -6.08
CA GLU A 230 29.82 -9.32 -5.76
C GLU A 230 29.82 -10.53 -4.83
N LYS A 231 29.13 -10.45 -3.69
CA LYS A 231 28.93 -11.56 -2.72
C LYS A 231 28.30 -12.77 -3.40
N LEU A 232 27.30 -12.54 -4.25
CA LEU A 232 26.67 -13.61 -5.02
C LEU A 232 27.66 -14.30 -5.96
N ARG A 233 28.54 -13.54 -6.61
CA ARG A 233 29.57 -14.05 -7.53
C ARG A 233 30.64 -14.84 -6.78
N GLN A 234 31.17 -14.28 -5.71
CA GLN A 234 32.25 -14.92 -4.93
C GLN A 234 31.81 -16.26 -4.34
N GLN A 235 30.56 -16.36 -3.89
CA GLN A 235 30.07 -17.56 -3.20
C GLN A 235 29.49 -18.63 -4.14
N TYR A 236 28.85 -18.23 -5.25
CA TYR A 236 28.02 -19.15 -6.03
C TYR A 236 28.29 -19.16 -7.54
N ALA A 237 29.15 -18.28 -8.07
CA ALA A 237 29.40 -18.24 -9.51
C ALA A 237 30.25 -19.43 -9.98
N PRO A 238 29.83 -20.11 -11.05
CA PRO A 238 30.75 -20.98 -11.79
C PRO A 238 31.88 -20.14 -12.41
N PRO A 239 33.14 -20.62 -12.38
CA PRO A 239 34.28 -19.90 -12.96
C PRO A 239 34.03 -19.45 -14.41
N GLY A 240 34.23 -18.16 -14.68
CA GLY A 240 34.08 -17.58 -16.03
C GLY A 240 32.64 -17.46 -16.56
N SER A 241 31.61 -17.67 -15.74
CA SER A 241 30.22 -17.61 -16.19
C SER A 241 29.75 -16.18 -16.49
N ARG A 242 29.70 -15.83 -17.78
CA ARG A 242 29.15 -14.54 -18.26
C ARG A 242 27.67 -14.34 -17.87
N LYS A 243 26.88 -15.43 -17.91
CA LYS A 243 25.46 -15.38 -17.49
C LYS A 243 25.33 -15.07 -16.00
N PHE A 244 26.22 -15.61 -15.17
CA PHE A 244 26.19 -15.32 -13.73
C PHE A 244 26.57 -13.86 -13.46
N LYS A 245 27.54 -13.32 -14.20
CA LYS A 245 27.87 -11.89 -14.14
C LYS A 245 26.66 -11.02 -14.48
N ALA A 246 25.94 -11.33 -15.56
CA ALA A 246 24.73 -10.59 -15.93
C ALA A 246 23.60 -10.74 -14.88
N ALA A 247 23.49 -11.90 -14.22
CA ALA A 247 22.56 -12.11 -13.12
C ALA A 247 22.91 -11.23 -11.91
N ALA A 248 24.20 -11.13 -11.56
CA ALA A 248 24.69 -10.23 -10.52
C ALA A 248 24.41 -8.75 -10.84
N GLU A 249 24.61 -8.32 -12.10
CA GLU A 249 24.30 -6.95 -12.53
C GLU A 249 22.80 -6.61 -12.39
N VAL A 250 21.91 -7.57 -12.68
CA VAL A 250 20.46 -7.38 -12.45
C VAL A 250 20.12 -7.25 -10.97
N LEU A 251 20.81 -8.00 -10.10
CA LEU A 251 20.66 -7.88 -8.64
C LEU A 251 21.05 -6.48 -8.17
N ASP A 252 22.26 -6.03 -8.53
CA ASP A 252 22.80 -4.72 -8.11
C ASP A 252 21.92 -3.59 -8.62
N THR A 253 21.58 -3.59 -9.91
CA THR A 253 20.69 -2.58 -10.51
C THR A 253 19.35 -2.46 -9.75
N ARG A 254 18.81 -3.57 -9.24
CA ARG A 254 17.56 -3.55 -8.48
C ARG A 254 17.74 -3.07 -7.04
N LEU A 255 18.83 -3.48 -6.38
CA LEU A 255 19.09 -3.16 -4.98
C LEU A 255 19.70 -1.77 -4.76
N ASP A 256 20.27 -1.16 -5.81
CA ASP A 256 20.80 0.21 -5.79
C ASP A 256 19.72 1.28 -6.07
N ALA A 257 18.53 0.84 -6.49
CA ALA A 257 17.41 1.74 -6.70
C ALA A 257 16.89 2.31 -5.38
N THR A 258 16.29 3.50 -5.45
CA THR A 258 15.71 4.19 -4.29
C THR A 258 14.78 3.28 -3.49
N ALA A 259 14.97 3.26 -2.17
CA ALA A 259 14.20 2.48 -1.20
C ALA A 259 14.24 0.94 -1.38
N ALA A 260 15.11 0.39 -2.24
CA ALA A 260 15.12 -1.04 -2.54
C ALA A 260 15.60 -1.91 -1.36
N ARG A 261 16.54 -1.42 -0.55
CA ARG A 261 17.00 -2.13 0.65
C ARG A 261 15.88 -2.24 1.69
N GLU A 262 15.08 -1.20 1.83
CA GLU A 262 13.91 -1.11 2.68
C GLU A 262 12.79 -2.03 2.19
N VAL A 263 12.57 -2.13 0.88
CA VAL A 263 11.65 -3.12 0.28
C VAL A 263 12.08 -4.54 0.63
N LEU A 264 13.35 -4.88 0.43
CA LEU A 264 13.86 -6.22 0.70
C LEU A 264 13.77 -6.54 2.20
N LEU A 265 14.14 -5.61 3.08
CA LEU A 265 14.03 -5.78 4.52
C LEU A 265 12.58 -5.99 4.93
N CYS A 266 11.66 -5.09 4.55
CA CYS A 266 10.24 -5.22 4.88
C CYS A 266 9.66 -6.54 4.36
N TRP A 267 9.99 -6.94 3.12
CA TRP A 267 9.57 -8.22 2.57
C TRP A 267 10.09 -9.39 3.40
N THR A 268 11.37 -9.38 3.76
CA THR A 268 11.98 -10.44 4.60
C THR A 268 11.25 -10.58 5.94
N LEU A 269 10.92 -9.45 6.59
CA LEU A 269 10.23 -9.43 7.88
C LEU A 269 8.78 -9.95 7.82
N PHE A 270 8.05 -9.72 6.72
CA PHE A 270 6.59 -9.95 6.70
C PHE A 270 6.08 -10.98 5.69
N HIS A 271 6.86 -11.41 4.69
CA HIS A 271 6.36 -12.30 3.63
C HIS A 271 5.84 -13.65 4.16
N ARG A 272 6.37 -14.13 5.30
CA ARG A 272 5.94 -15.37 5.98
C ARG A 272 4.98 -15.17 7.15
N LEU A 273 4.48 -13.95 7.37
CA LEU A 273 3.61 -13.63 8.51
C LEU A 273 2.43 -14.61 8.66
N GLY A 274 1.85 -15.05 7.55
CA GLY A 274 0.75 -15.99 7.50
C GLY A 274 1.03 -17.38 8.08
N ALA A 275 2.31 -17.75 8.25
CA ALA A 275 2.69 -19.00 8.92
C ALA A 275 2.27 -19.04 10.40
N ILE A 276 1.95 -17.89 11.01
CA ILE A 276 1.41 -17.81 12.37
C ILE A 276 0.06 -18.54 12.53
N ALA A 277 -0.68 -18.72 11.43
CA ALA A 277 -1.97 -19.42 11.42
C ALA A 277 -1.83 -20.94 11.16
N GLY A 278 -0.61 -21.46 11.05
CA GLY A 278 -0.34 -22.89 10.84
C GLY A 278 -0.37 -23.32 9.39
N ASN A 279 -0.82 -24.57 9.16
CA ASN A 279 -0.75 -25.21 7.86
C ASN A 279 -1.74 -24.59 6.85
N GLY A 280 -1.23 -24.02 5.77
CA GLY A 280 -2.03 -23.43 4.70
C GLY A 280 -1.18 -22.70 3.66
N ASP A 281 -1.84 -22.03 2.71
CA ASP A 281 -1.17 -21.12 1.79
C ASP A 281 -0.68 -19.87 2.55
N SER A 282 0.56 -19.96 3.05
CA SER A 282 1.22 -18.89 3.80
C SER A 282 1.30 -17.60 2.99
N ALA A 283 1.44 -17.64 1.67
CA ALA A 283 1.53 -16.42 0.85
C ALA A 283 0.21 -15.65 0.86
N THR A 284 -0.90 -16.34 0.61
CA THR A 284 -2.24 -15.74 0.66
C THR A 284 -2.55 -15.25 2.07
N ARG A 285 -2.25 -16.04 3.11
CA ARG A 285 -2.51 -15.65 4.50
C ARG A 285 -1.68 -14.44 4.93
N SER A 286 -0.40 -14.36 4.56
CA SER A 286 0.44 -13.19 4.83
C SER A 286 -0.16 -11.92 4.23
N ARG A 287 -0.63 -11.96 2.98
CA ARG A 287 -1.29 -10.81 2.35
C ARG A 287 -2.52 -10.35 3.12
N THR A 288 -3.37 -11.31 3.50
CA THR A 288 -4.57 -11.02 4.29
C THR A 288 -4.20 -10.35 5.61
N LEU A 289 -3.21 -10.88 6.34
CA LEU A 289 -2.79 -10.30 7.62
C LEU A 289 -2.13 -8.92 7.46
N LEU A 290 -1.38 -8.66 6.37
CA LEU A 290 -0.83 -7.33 6.07
C LEU A 290 -1.93 -6.25 5.96
N ASP A 291 -3.07 -6.61 5.37
CA ASP A 291 -4.24 -5.72 5.25
C ASP A 291 -5.08 -5.69 6.54
N GLU A 292 -5.45 -6.85 7.09
CA GLU A 292 -6.29 -6.97 8.29
C GLU A 292 -5.66 -6.31 9.51
N TRP A 293 -4.33 -6.39 9.65
CA TRP A 293 -3.59 -5.78 10.76
C TRP A 293 -3.08 -4.38 10.43
N LEU A 294 -3.44 -3.81 9.28
CA LEU A 294 -3.03 -2.48 8.83
C LEU A 294 -1.51 -2.24 8.96
N ILE A 295 -0.69 -3.28 8.70
CA ILE A 295 0.77 -3.24 8.86
C ILE A 295 1.38 -2.09 8.07
N HIS A 296 0.81 -1.81 6.89
CA HIS A 296 1.25 -0.73 6.02
C HIS A 296 1.23 0.65 6.70
N LYS A 297 0.31 0.93 7.63
CA LYS A 297 0.26 2.23 8.33
C LYS A 297 1.46 2.43 9.24
N VAL A 298 1.75 1.43 10.07
CA VAL A 298 2.88 1.49 11.00
C VAL A 298 4.20 1.54 10.23
N VAL A 299 4.36 0.67 9.22
CA VAL A 299 5.57 0.64 8.38
C VAL A 299 5.78 1.96 7.64
N ARG A 300 4.76 2.56 7.02
CA ARG A 300 4.88 3.86 6.33
C ARG A 300 5.34 4.98 7.26
N ASN A 301 4.76 5.03 8.47
CA ASN A 301 5.13 6.03 9.47
C ASN A 301 6.59 5.84 9.93
N THR A 302 7.03 4.60 10.15
CA THR A 302 8.43 4.30 10.49
C THR A 302 9.38 4.69 9.36
N LEU A 303 9.08 4.30 8.11
CA LEU A 303 9.92 4.63 6.96
C LEU A 303 10.03 6.13 6.73
N THR A 304 8.95 6.89 6.97
CA THR A 304 8.99 8.36 6.87
C THR A 304 9.90 8.97 7.93
N LYS A 305 9.88 8.42 9.15
CA LYS A 305 10.80 8.83 10.23
C LYS A 305 12.25 8.42 9.98
N LEU A 306 12.46 7.35 9.22
CA LEU A 306 13.78 6.89 8.78
C LEU A 306 14.38 7.81 7.67
N GLY A 307 13.56 8.67 7.06
CA GLY A 307 14.01 9.67 6.09
C GLY A 307 13.42 9.50 4.68
N LEU A 308 12.59 8.49 4.44
CA LEU A 308 11.88 8.33 3.16
C LEU A 308 10.78 9.37 3.05
N ASN A 309 10.50 9.83 1.84
CA ASN A 309 9.32 10.66 1.60
C ASN A 309 8.03 9.80 1.58
N ALA A 310 6.87 10.46 1.67
CA ALA A 310 5.58 9.76 1.72
C ALA A 310 5.32 8.85 0.49
N ALA A 311 5.77 9.25 -0.70
CA ALA A 311 5.59 8.47 -1.91
C ALA A 311 6.48 7.21 -1.91
N GLU A 312 7.71 7.32 -1.44
CA GLU A 312 8.63 6.18 -1.25
C GLU A 312 8.08 5.21 -0.21
N ALA A 313 7.59 5.67 0.93
CA ALA A 313 6.98 4.81 1.95
C ALA A 313 5.74 4.05 1.43
N VAL A 314 4.90 4.71 0.63
CA VAL A 314 3.78 4.07 -0.07
C VAL A 314 4.28 3.05 -1.08
N HIS A 315 5.33 3.36 -1.85
CA HIS A 315 5.95 2.45 -2.80
C HIS A 315 6.49 1.18 -2.12
N VAL A 316 7.21 1.32 -1.00
CA VAL A 316 7.77 0.19 -0.23
C VAL A 316 6.67 -0.78 0.21
N THR A 317 5.60 -0.26 0.81
CA THR A 317 4.48 -1.09 1.29
C THR A 317 3.65 -1.71 0.15
N THR A 318 3.56 -1.04 -0.99
CA THR A 318 2.93 -1.60 -2.21
C THR A 318 3.73 -2.78 -2.74
N LEU A 319 5.05 -2.63 -2.84
CA LEU A 319 5.94 -3.72 -3.24
C LEU A 319 5.94 -4.86 -2.21
N LEU A 320 5.97 -4.58 -0.91
CA LEU A 320 5.86 -5.59 0.13
C LEU A 320 4.67 -6.54 -0.13
N LYS A 321 3.48 -5.97 -0.37
CA LYS A 321 2.26 -6.76 -0.63
C LYS A 321 2.37 -7.58 -1.92
N LEU A 322 2.82 -6.95 -3.01
CA LEU A 322 3.02 -7.63 -4.30
C LEU A 322 4.04 -8.77 -4.22
N LEU A 323 5.18 -8.53 -3.59
CA LEU A 323 6.27 -9.51 -3.50
C LEU A 323 5.90 -10.67 -2.56
N THR A 324 5.08 -10.42 -1.54
CA THR A 324 4.49 -11.47 -0.70
C THR A 324 3.58 -12.38 -1.53
N ALA A 325 2.75 -11.81 -2.43
CA ALA A 325 1.95 -12.60 -3.37
C ALA A 325 2.79 -13.46 -4.33
N CYS A 326 3.96 -12.93 -4.69
CA CYS A 326 4.86 -13.57 -5.64
C CYS A 326 5.94 -14.46 -5.00
N GLN A 327 5.96 -14.66 -3.68
CA GLN A 327 7.08 -15.32 -2.99
C GLN A 327 7.38 -16.74 -3.49
N GLY A 328 6.37 -17.47 -3.95
CA GLY A 328 6.47 -18.80 -4.55
C GLY A 328 6.48 -18.78 -6.09
N TRP A 329 6.85 -17.67 -6.73
CA TRP A 329 6.70 -17.54 -8.18
C TRP A 329 7.54 -18.57 -8.96
N PHE A 330 8.68 -19.00 -8.45
CA PHE A 330 9.57 -19.91 -9.18
C PHE A 330 9.26 -21.41 -8.95
N ASP A 331 8.29 -21.74 -8.09
CA ASP A 331 7.84 -23.13 -7.88
C ASP A 331 6.88 -23.57 -8.99
N GLU A 332 7.46 -24.02 -10.11
CA GLU A 332 6.69 -24.43 -11.28
C GLU A 332 7.27 -25.71 -11.90
N LYS A 333 6.42 -26.75 -11.90
CA LYS A 333 6.75 -28.09 -12.42
C LYS A 333 6.72 -28.16 -13.96
N ALA A 334 6.38 -27.07 -14.64
CA ALA A 334 6.38 -26.99 -16.08
C ALA A 334 7.76 -27.37 -16.70
N PRO A 335 7.76 -28.02 -17.88
CA PRO A 335 8.99 -28.32 -18.61
C PRO A 335 9.83 -27.06 -18.85
N LYS A 336 11.17 -27.19 -18.82
CA LYS A 336 12.12 -26.04 -18.96
C LYS A 336 11.83 -25.15 -20.18
N LYS A 337 11.32 -25.72 -21.27
CA LYS A 337 10.97 -24.99 -22.51
C LYS A 337 9.74 -24.08 -22.35
N ASP A 338 8.76 -24.46 -21.53
CA ASP A 338 7.48 -23.76 -21.36
C ASP A 338 7.41 -22.99 -20.03
N ARG A 339 8.37 -23.22 -19.12
CA ARG A 339 8.41 -22.63 -17.77
C ARG A 339 8.24 -21.12 -17.76
N ALA A 340 8.98 -20.39 -18.59
CA ALA A 340 8.88 -18.92 -18.62
C ALA A 340 7.47 -18.44 -19.04
N HIS A 341 6.83 -19.12 -20.00
CA HIS A 341 5.46 -18.80 -20.40
C HIS A 341 4.47 -19.12 -19.27
N ALA A 342 4.55 -20.33 -18.69
CA ALA A 342 3.63 -20.78 -17.65
C ALA A 342 3.67 -19.85 -16.43
N LEU A 343 4.87 -19.48 -15.99
CA LEU A 343 5.10 -18.58 -14.87
C LEU A 343 4.51 -17.19 -15.13
N LEU A 344 4.80 -16.57 -16.27
CA LEU A 344 4.28 -15.24 -16.57
C LEU A 344 2.76 -15.25 -16.75
N ALA A 345 2.21 -16.26 -17.43
CA ALA A 345 0.77 -16.40 -17.60
C ALA A 345 0.03 -16.58 -16.25
N ARG A 346 0.67 -17.20 -15.26
CA ARG A 346 0.15 -17.30 -13.89
C ARG A 346 0.20 -15.96 -13.17
N LEU A 347 1.35 -15.27 -13.21
CA LEU A 347 1.54 -13.97 -12.57
C LEU A 347 0.58 -12.90 -13.11
N LEU A 348 0.34 -12.87 -14.41
CA LEU A 348 -0.60 -11.92 -15.04
C LEU A 348 -2.07 -12.13 -14.63
N ARG A 349 -2.41 -13.21 -13.93
CA ARG A 349 -3.75 -13.41 -13.36
C ARG A 349 -3.91 -12.76 -11.99
N ASP A 350 -2.80 -12.40 -11.33
CA ASP A 350 -2.86 -11.74 -10.02
C ASP A 350 -3.21 -10.24 -10.19
N PRO A 351 -4.24 -9.73 -9.49
CA PRO A 351 -4.64 -8.33 -9.57
C PRO A 351 -3.53 -7.33 -9.19
N GLU A 352 -2.67 -7.66 -8.24
CA GLU A 352 -1.56 -6.77 -7.80
C GLU A 352 -0.52 -6.63 -8.91
N VAL A 353 -0.25 -7.74 -9.61
CA VAL A 353 0.63 -7.73 -10.78
C VAL A 353 0.03 -6.88 -11.90
N GLN A 354 -1.27 -7.03 -12.17
CA GLN A 354 -1.94 -6.20 -13.19
C GLN A 354 -1.93 -4.71 -12.82
N HIS A 355 -2.10 -4.39 -11.53
CA HIS A 355 -2.05 -3.03 -11.02
C HIS A 355 -0.66 -2.41 -11.19
N LEU A 356 0.41 -3.12 -10.80
CA LEU A 356 1.79 -2.66 -11.01
C LEU A 356 2.10 -2.46 -12.50
N LEU A 357 1.64 -3.39 -13.35
CA LEU A 357 1.82 -3.32 -14.79
C LEU A 357 0.91 -2.30 -15.47
N GLN A 358 0.00 -1.65 -14.74
CA GLN A 358 -1.01 -0.73 -15.27
C GLN A 358 -1.69 -1.29 -16.52
N VAL A 359 -2.15 -2.54 -16.42
CA VAL A 359 -2.75 -3.24 -17.58
C VAL A 359 -4.05 -2.56 -17.96
N ASN A 360 -4.10 -2.03 -19.19
CA ASN A 360 -5.26 -1.30 -19.70
C ASN A 360 -5.71 -1.84 -21.06
N ARG A 361 -7.02 -1.84 -21.30
CA ARG A 361 -7.61 -2.24 -22.59
C ARG A 361 -7.84 -1.01 -23.45
N PHE A 362 -7.26 -1.01 -24.65
CA PHE A 362 -7.49 0.02 -25.67
C PHE A 362 -7.62 -0.63 -27.03
N ASN A 363 -8.71 -0.34 -27.76
CA ASN A 363 -9.05 -0.96 -29.05
C ASN A 363 -8.95 -2.50 -29.03
N GLU A 364 -9.54 -3.14 -28.01
CA GLU A 364 -9.52 -4.59 -27.82
C GLU A 364 -8.13 -5.20 -27.56
N VAL A 365 -7.10 -4.37 -27.37
CA VAL A 365 -5.73 -4.81 -27.05
C VAL A 365 -5.41 -4.50 -25.60
N LEU A 366 -4.81 -5.47 -24.89
CA LEU A 366 -4.29 -5.29 -23.54
C LEU A 366 -2.84 -4.80 -23.60
N TRP A 367 -2.61 -3.60 -23.07
CA TRP A 367 -1.32 -2.94 -22.97
C TRP A 367 -0.79 -3.02 -21.55
N PHE A 368 0.53 -3.09 -21.38
CA PHE A 368 1.19 -3.02 -20.08
C PHE A 368 2.28 -1.94 -20.07
N ASN A 369 2.60 -1.41 -18.90
CA ASN A 369 3.63 -0.42 -18.69
C ASN A 369 5.03 -1.07 -18.69
N GLN A 370 5.94 -0.56 -19.53
CA GLN A 370 7.31 -1.07 -19.67
C GLN A 370 8.12 -1.00 -18.37
N GLU A 371 8.11 0.15 -17.70
CA GLU A 371 8.87 0.38 -16.45
C GLU A 371 8.33 -0.49 -15.31
N GLY A 372 7.00 -0.65 -15.25
CA GLY A 372 6.33 -1.57 -14.33
C GLY A 372 6.77 -3.01 -14.56
N PHE A 373 6.89 -3.43 -15.83
CA PHE A 373 7.38 -4.77 -16.17
C PHE A 373 8.85 -4.97 -15.79
N GLY A 374 9.72 -4.00 -16.08
CA GLY A 374 11.12 -4.03 -15.65
C GLY A 374 11.26 -4.12 -14.13
N THR A 375 10.45 -3.36 -13.40
CA THR A 375 10.39 -3.39 -11.94
C THR A 375 9.95 -4.76 -11.43
N LEU A 376 8.86 -5.32 -11.98
CA LEU A 376 8.38 -6.66 -11.62
C LEU A 376 9.46 -7.72 -11.87
N ALA A 377 10.03 -7.76 -13.07
CA ALA A 377 11.01 -8.78 -13.45
C ALA A 377 12.27 -8.72 -12.58
N GLY A 378 12.76 -7.51 -12.28
CA GLY A 378 13.89 -7.30 -11.37
C GLY A 378 13.57 -7.78 -9.95
N TRP A 379 12.42 -7.43 -9.40
CA TRP A 379 12.06 -7.88 -8.05
C TRP A 379 11.79 -9.38 -7.96
N LEU A 380 11.18 -9.99 -8.97
CA LEU A 380 11.01 -11.44 -9.02
C LEU A 380 12.36 -12.17 -9.02
N PHE A 381 13.35 -11.63 -9.73
CA PHE A 381 14.72 -12.13 -9.63
C PHE A 381 15.25 -12.05 -8.19
N VAL A 382 15.15 -10.87 -7.55
CA VAL A 382 15.61 -10.65 -6.17
C VAL A 382 14.95 -11.62 -5.19
N ILE A 383 13.61 -11.69 -5.13
CA ILE A 383 12.93 -12.57 -4.16
C ILE A 383 13.11 -14.06 -4.48
N GLY A 384 13.31 -14.40 -5.76
CA GLY A 384 13.65 -15.77 -6.17
C GLY A 384 15.01 -16.20 -5.65
N VAL A 385 16.02 -15.32 -5.75
CA VAL A 385 17.35 -15.55 -5.17
C VAL A 385 17.25 -15.57 -3.65
N ALA A 386 16.60 -14.57 -3.05
CA ALA A 386 16.47 -14.43 -1.61
C ALA A 386 15.79 -15.65 -0.96
N GLY A 387 14.63 -16.06 -1.49
CA GLY A 387 13.91 -17.24 -1.01
C GLY A 387 14.71 -18.54 -1.16
N HIS A 388 15.56 -18.65 -2.19
CA HIS A 388 16.43 -19.82 -2.34
C HIS A 388 17.58 -19.83 -1.33
N LEU A 389 18.21 -18.69 -1.09
CA LEU A 389 19.28 -18.56 -0.09
C LEU A 389 18.76 -18.83 1.33
N ALA A 390 17.59 -18.27 1.66
CA ALA A 390 16.88 -18.48 2.92
C ALA A 390 16.55 -19.96 3.20
N ALA A 391 16.17 -20.71 2.16
CA ALA A 391 15.78 -22.12 2.27
C ALA A 391 16.97 -23.10 2.36
N ALA A 392 18.20 -22.68 2.01
CA ALA A 392 19.37 -23.54 2.13
C ALA A 392 19.66 -23.84 3.63
N PRO A 393 20.02 -25.06 4.04
CA PRO A 393 20.39 -25.35 5.44
C PRO A 393 21.71 -24.67 5.86
N ALA A 394 21.83 -24.29 7.14
CA ALA A 394 22.91 -23.43 7.67
C ALA A 394 24.30 -24.10 7.76
N GLU A 395 24.42 -25.39 7.49
CA GLU A 395 25.63 -26.19 7.81
C GLU A 395 26.85 -25.97 6.90
N THR A 396 26.88 -24.99 6.00
CA THR A 396 27.97 -24.90 4.99
C THR A 396 29.07 -23.88 5.28
N ALA A 397 29.11 -23.28 6.48
CA ALA A 397 30.10 -22.26 6.83
C ALA A 397 30.93 -22.60 8.08
N ALA A 398 31.35 -23.86 8.30
CA ALA A 398 32.51 -24.20 9.13
C ALA A 398 32.82 -25.72 9.17
N LYS A 399 33.79 -26.17 8.36
CA LYS A 399 34.83 -27.22 8.60
C LYS A 399 35.18 -28.01 7.33
N PRO A 400 36.47 -28.30 7.07
CA PRO A 400 36.89 -29.20 6.00
C PRO A 400 36.84 -30.67 6.44
N ALA A 401 36.41 -31.52 5.50
CA ALA A 401 36.68 -32.94 5.29
C ALA A 401 36.55 -33.95 6.45
N SER A 402 35.71 -34.96 6.23
CA SER A 402 36.21 -36.34 6.17
C SER A 402 35.42 -37.15 5.14
N ALA A 403 36.15 -37.89 4.33
CA ALA A 403 35.65 -38.69 3.22
C ALA A 403 35.38 -40.12 3.67
N ALA A 404 34.16 -40.62 3.46
CA ALA A 404 33.91 -42.02 3.10
C ALA A 404 32.45 -42.22 2.67
N GLY A 405 32.25 -42.46 1.37
CA GLY A 405 31.14 -43.24 0.82
C GLY A 405 29.75 -42.62 0.87
N ARG A 406 29.34 -41.86 -0.16
CA ARG A 406 27.92 -41.72 -0.61
C ARG A 406 27.88 -41.01 -1.97
N LYS A 407 26.91 -41.40 -2.82
CA LYS A 407 26.59 -40.92 -4.18
C LYS A 407 27.02 -39.45 -4.43
N LYS A 408 27.65 -39.15 -5.58
CA LYS A 408 28.03 -37.79 -6.06
C LYS A 408 26.89 -36.79 -5.84
N LYS A 409 26.86 -36.14 -4.69
CA LYS A 409 25.93 -35.05 -4.35
C LYS A 409 26.68 -33.77 -4.76
N THR A 410 26.10 -33.00 -5.69
CA THR A 410 26.65 -31.70 -6.11
C THR A 410 26.92 -30.85 -4.85
N PRO A 411 28.10 -30.20 -4.72
CA PRO A 411 28.39 -29.29 -3.61
C PRO A 411 27.27 -28.25 -3.44
N ALA A 412 26.94 -27.89 -2.19
CA ALA A 412 25.84 -26.96 -1.91
C ALA A 412 25.97 -25.61 -2.65
N PRO A 413 27.15 -24.96 -2.70
CA PRO A 413 27.32 -23.71 -3.45
C PRO A 413 27.09 -23.86 -4.96
N GLU A 414 27.53 -24.98 -5.56
CA GLU A 414 27.30 -25.26 -6.98
C GLU A 414 25.81 -25.51 -7.30
N ALA A 415 25.09 -26.17 -6.39
CA ALA A 415 23.65 -26.38 -6.52
C ALA A 415 22.90 -25.05 -6.43
N THR A 416 23.26 -24.20 -5.46
CA THR A 416 22.71 -22.84 -5.32
C THR A 416 22.98 -21.99 -6.55
N GLY A 417 24.21 -22.00 -7.06
CA GLY A 417 24.59 -21.28 -8.28
C GLY A 417 23.80 -21.72 -9.52
N LYS A 418 23.54 -23.03 -9.66
CA LYS A 418 22.68 -23.57 -10.74
C LYS A 418 21.24 -23.07 -10.64
N THR A 419 20.68 -23.00 -9.43
CA THR A 419 19.32 -22.49 -9.22
C THR A 419 19.23 -21.00 -9.53
N ILE A 420 20.18 -20.18 -9.05
CA ILE A 420 20.25 -18.75 -9.36
C ILE A 420 20.28 -18.52 -10.88
N LEU A 421 21.11 -19.27 -11.61
CA LEU A 421 21.14 -19.21 -13.07
C LEU A 421 19.81 -19.62 -13.71
N ALA A 422 19.12 -20.62 -13.17
CA ALA A 422 17.83 -21.05 -13.69
C ALA A 422 16.74 -19.97 -13.49
N ILE A 423 16.77 -19.24 -12.37
CA ILE A 423 15.90 -18.09 -12.10
C ILE A 423 16.21 -16.98 -13.11
N TYR A 424 17.49 -16.63 -13.26
CA TYR A 424 17.94 -15.61 -14.21
C TYR A 424 17.54 -15.96 -15.66
N GLU A 425 17.68 -17.22 -16.09
CA GLU A 425 17.28 -17.66 -17.44
C GLU A 425 15.79 -17.44 -17.74
N VAL A 426 14.93 -17.47 -16.73
CA VAL A 426 13.50 -17.13 -16.90
C VAL A 426 13.32 -15.63 -17.05
N VAL A 427 13.95 -14.84 -16.19
CA VAL A 427 13.87 -13.37 -16.21
C VAL A 427 14.45 -12.80 -17.50
N GLU A 428 15.58 -13.34 -17.97
CA GLU A 428 16.20 -12.96 -19.24
C GLU A 428 15.26 -13.24 -20.44
N LYS A 429 14.54 -14.38 -20.42
CA LYS A 429 13.54 -14.70 -21.45
C LYS A 429 12.37 -13.73 -21.43
N TRP A 430 11.93 -13.30 -20.24
CA TRP A 430 10.87 -12.30 -20.09
C TRP A 430 11.28 -10.94 -20.64
N GLN A 431 12.49 -10.47 -20.33
CA GLN A 431 13.02 -9.21 -20.86
C GLN A 431 13.13 -9.25 -22.39
N LYS A 432 13.62 -10.36 -22.96
CA LYS A 432 13.67 -10.53 -24.43
C LYS A 432 12.29 -10.57 -25.06
N ALA A 433 11.30 -11.16 -24.38
CA ALA A 433 9.92 -11.21 -24.85
C ALA A 433 9.22 -9.85 -24.76
N GLU A 434 9.50 -9.07 -23.72
CA GLU A 434 9.01 -7.69 -23.55
C GLU A 434 9.48 -6.80 -24.70
N ALA A 435 10.78 -6.81 -25.01
CA ALA A 435 11.33 -6.07 -26.14
C ALA A 435 10.68 -6.44 -27.50
N ALA A 436 10.20 -7.68 -27.65
CA ALA A 436 9.53 -8.17 -28.85
C ALA A 436 7.99 -8.02 -28.82
N SER A 437 7.42 -7.56 -27.71
CA SER A 437 5.97 -7.55 -27.48
C SER A 437 5.26 -6.29 -27.93
N GLU A 438 5.99 -5.23 -28.24
CA GLU A 438 5.42 -3.88 -28.43
C GLU A 438 4.49 -3.49 -27.27
N TYR A 439 4.80 -3.94 -26.05
CA TYR A 439 4.03 -3.70 -24.82
C TYR A 439 2.60 -4.27 -24.81
N GLN A 440 2.33 -5.25 -25.66
CA GLN A 440 1.03 -5.94 -25.71
C GLN A 440 1.11 -7.28 -24.98
N VAL A 441 0.16 -7.52 -24.07
CA VAL A 441 0.13 -8.74 -23.24
C VAL A 441 0.07 -10.01 -24.08
N GLU A 442 -0.73 -10.01 -25.15
CA GLU A 442 -0.86 -11.16 -26.05
C GLU A 442 0.44 -11.46 -26.80
N LYS A 443 1.12 -10.42 -27.31
CA LYS A 443 2.39 -10.56 -28.01
C LYS A 443 3.50 -11.01 -27.06
N LEU A 444 3.52 -10.51 -25.83
CA LEU A 444 4.42 -10.92 -24.77
C LEU A 444 4.31 -12.43 -24.48
N LEU A 445 3.08 -12.91 -24.25
CA LEU A 445 2.84 -14.34 -24.04
C LEU A 445 3.14 -15.16 -25.30
N ALA A 446 2.81 -14.67 -26.50
CA ALA A 446 3.12 -15.35 -27.75
C ALA A 446 4.64 -15.47 -27.99
N ALA A 447 5.42 -14.46 -27.61
CA ALA A 447 6.86 -14.45 -27.71
C ALA A 447 7.50 -15.55 -26.85
N LEU A 448 6.87 -15.91 -25.72
CA LEU A 448 7.35 -16.96 -24.81
C LEU A 448 6.90 -18.38 -25.17
N LYS A 449 5.95 -18.54 -26.11
CA LYS A 449 5.53 -19.87 -26.59
C LYS A 449 6.64 -20.50 -27.45
N GLY A 450 6.96 -21.76 -27.19
CA GLY A 450 7.93 -22.53 -27.98
C GLY A 450 7.58 -22.59 -29.47
N PRO A 451 8.57 -22.87 -30.35
CA PRO A 451 8.45 -22.74 -31.81
C PRO A 451 7.30 -23.56 -32.44
N ALA A 452 6.91 -24.69 -31.83
CA ALA A 452 5.81 -25.53 -32.31
C ALA A 452 4.42 -24.86 -32.17
N ARG A 453 4.21 -23.98 -31.19
CA ARG A 453 2.91 -23.36 -30.89
C ARG A 453 2.71 -22.00 -31.56
N ARG A 454 3.79 -21.31 -31.96
CA ARG A 454 3.73 -20.08 -32.77
C ARG A 454 3.07 -20.33 -34.13
N LYS A 455 3.29 -21.50 -34.75
CA LYS A 455 2.65 -21.90 -36.02
C LYS A 455 1.14 -22.13 -35.86
N ALA A 456 0.69 -22.73 -34.76
CA ALA A 456 -0.73 -22.97 -34.49
C ALA A 456 -1.51 -21.66 -34.24
N ALA A 457 -0.94 -20.72 -33.47
CA ALA A 457 -1.56 -19.42 -33.21
C ALA A 457 -1.65 -18.52 -34.46
N ALA A 458 -0.66 -18.60 -35.36
CA ALA A 458 -0.68 -17.87 -36.63
C ALA A 458 -1.68 -18.46 -37.65
N SER A 459 -2.07 -19.72 -37.51
CA SER A 459 -2.98 -20.41 -38.45
C SER A 459 -4.48 -20.21 -38.16
N GLY A 460 -4.86 -19.68 -37.00
CA GLY A 460 -6.25 -19.56 -36.56
C GLY A 460 -7.04 -18.33 -37.05
N LYS A 461 -6.45 -17.47 -37.90
CA LYS A 461 -7.08 -16.18 -38.31
C LYS A 461 -7.24 -16.05 -39.83
N LYS A 462 -7.84 -17.04 -40.50
CA LYS A 462 -8.40 -16.89 -41.86
C LYS A 462 -9.63 -17.78 -42.07
N SER A 463 -10.81 -17.32 -41.67
CA SER A 463 -12.04 -17.65 -42.38
C SER A 463 -12.62 -16.36 -42.97
N LYS A 464 -12.62 -16.29 -44.31
CA LYS A 464 -13.19 -15.20 -45.10
C LYS A 464 -14.70 -15.39 -45.15
N ALA A 465 -15.47 -14.38 -44.74
CA ALA A 465 -16.86 -14.22 -45.16
C ALA A 465 -16.89 -13.28 -46.38
N ALA A 466 -17.51 -13.73 -47.47
CA ALA A 466 -17.72 -12.99 -48.70
C ALA A 466 -18.88 -11.98 -48.56
N PRO A 467 -18.89 -10.84 -49.28
CA PRO A 467 -20.01 -9.91 -49.23
C PRO A 467 -21.02 -10.20 -50.36
N THR A 468 -22.28 -10.38 -50.00
CA THR A 468 -23.43 -10.38 -50.92
C THR A 468 -23.90 -8.94 -51.19
N LYS A 469 -24.00 -8.59 -52.47
CA LYS A 469 -24.58 -7.34 -52.99
C LYS A 469 -26.11 -7.37 -52.92
N SER A 470 -26.71 -6.29 -52.39
CA SER A 470 -27.93 -5.61 -52.88
C SER A 470 -28.05 -4.31 -52.05
N GLY A 471 -28.39 -3.12 -52.52
CA GLY A 471 -28.98 -2.69 -53.77
C GLY A 471 -30.30 -1.95 -53.50
N LYS A 472 -30.29 -0.73 -52.95
CA LYS A 472 -31.27 0.33 -53.31
C LYS A 472 -30.93 1.72 -52.78
N LYS A 473 -31.13 2.68 -53.70
CA LYS A 473 -31.02 4.13 -53.62
C LYS A 473 -32.02 4.75 -52.62
N THR A 474 -31.67 5.91 -52.05
CA THR A 474 -32.29 7.22 -52.39
C THR A 474 -31.54 8.41 -51.76
N ALA A 475 -31.57 9.53 -52.51
CA ALA A 475 -31.20 10.93 -52.25
C ALA A 475 -31.07 11.39 -50.79
N GLY A 476 -30.27 12.39 -50.42
CA GLY A 476 -29.51 13.39 -51.17
C GLY A 476 -29.35 14.63 -50.28
N LYS A 477 -28.15 15.23 -50.24
CA LYS A 477 -27.90 16.68 -50.18
C LYS A 477 -26.43 16.96 -49.90
N THR A 478 -25.85 17.67 -50.85
CA THR A 478 -24.65 18.50 -50.81
C THR A 478 -24.62 19.43 -49.60
N VAL A 479 -23.46 19.55 -48.93
CA VAL A 479 -22.79 20.84 -48.66
C VAL A 479 -21.27 20.61 -48.62
N THR A 480 -20.59 21.52 -49.28
CA THR A 480 -19.16 21.68 -49.58
C THR A 480 -18.30 22.16 -48.41
N ALA A 481 -17.03 21.75 -48.47
CA ALA A 481 -15.80 22.50 -48.15
C ALA A 481 -15.59 23.08 -46.73
N ALA A 482 -14.48 22.70 -46.09
CA ALA A 482 -13.28 23.54 -45.99
C ALA A 482 -12.12 22.80 -45.32
N LYS A 483 -10.95 22.86 -45.96
CA LYS A 483 -9.64 22.59 -45.36
C LYS A 483 -9.30 23.78 -44.47
N GLU A 484 -8.92 23.53 -43.22
CA GLU A 484 -8.08 24.48 -42.48
C GLU A 484 -6.88 23.75 -41.89
N LYS A 485 -5.71 24.23 -42.33
CA LYS A 485 -4.41 23.98 -41.72
C LYS A 485 -4.35 24.81 -40.44
N THR A 486 -3.93 24.21 -39.34
CA THR A 486 -3.47 24.99 -38.18
C THR A 486 -2.05 24.62 -37.81
N THR A 487 -1.28 25.68 -37.66
CA THR A 487 0.17 25.78 -37.63
C THR A 487 0.70 25.48 -36.23
N LYS A 488 1.88 24.87 -36.18
CA LYS A 488 2.70 24.66 -34.98
C LYS A 488 3.06 26.01 -34.33
N SER A 489 2.82 26.13 -33.02
CA SER A 489 3.44 27.17 -32.19
C SER A 489 4.28 26.52 -31.09
N LYS A 490 5.59 26.77 -31.17
CA LYS A 490 6.59 26.54 -30.12
C LYS A 490 6.37 27.58 -29.02
N ILE A 491 6.41 27.16 -27.75
CA ILE A 491 6.62 28.06 -26.62
C ILE A 491 7.86 27.59 -25.87
N ALA A 492 8.83 28.49 -25.77
CA ALA A 492 10.10 28.32 -25.08
C ALA A 492 9.94 28.51 -23.57
N LEU A 493 10.67 27.70 -22.81
CA LEU A 493 10.77 27.74 -21.36
C LEU A 493 11.79 28.82 -20.96
N GLU A 494 11.34 29.85 -20.24
CA GLU A 494 12.22 30.89 -19.68
C GLU A 494 12.47 30.62 -18.18
N LYS A 495 13.75 30.55 -17.81
CA LYS A 495 14.26 30.32 -16.45
C LYS A 495 13.95 31.52 -15.55
N LYS A 496 13.33 31.31 -14.38
CA LYS A 496 13.31 32.29 -13.28
C LYS A 496 14.11 31.80 -12.06
N LYS A 497 15.08 32.65 -11.68
CA LYS A 497 15.99 32.56 -10.53
C LYS A 497 15.22 32.73 -9.21
N ARG A 498 15.67 31.99 -8.18
CA ARG A 498 15.35 32.17 -6.75
C ARG A 498 15.97 33.48 -6.22
N PRO A 499 15.32 34.23 -5.31
CA PRO A 499 16.01 35.18 -4.43
C PRO A 499 16.35 34.53 -3.08
N GLY A 500 17.50 34.95 -2.55
CA GLY A 500 18.14 34.43 -1.35
C GLY A 500 17.64 35.03 -0.03
N ASN A 501 18.04 34.33 1.02
CA ASN A 501 17.77 34.53 2.45
C ASN A 501 18.52 35.75 3.02
N PRO A 502 17.95 36.57 3.92
CA PRO A 502 18.69 37.59 4.65
C PRO A 502 19.30 37.07 5.96
N LYS A 503 20.51 37.58 6.23
CA LYS A 503 21.37 37.28 7.38
C LYS A 503 20.80 37.81 8.70
N LYS A 504 21.09 37.06 9.76
CA LYS A 504 21.01 37.46 11.17
C LYS A 504 22.01 38.59 11.44
N ASP A 505 21.55 39.57 12.21
CA ASP A 505 22.36 40.65 12.79
C ASP A 505 22.44 40.43 14.31
N ASP A 506 23.67 40.40 14.83
CA ASP A 506 24.00 40.24 16.23
C ASP A 506 23.98 41.61 16.92
N GLY A 507 23.12 41.78 17.92
CA GLY A 507 23.03 42.99 18.74
C GLY A 507 22.99 42.67 20.24
N LYS A 508 24.13 42.89 20.90
CA LYS A 508 24.33 42.90 22.37
C LYS A 508 23.50 44.00 23.06
N ARG A 509 23.01 43.73 24.29
CA ARG A 509 23.17 44.47 25.59
C ARG A 509 22.05 44.06 26.58
N GLN A 510 22.39 43.63 27.81
CA GLN A 510 22.31 44.41 29.09
C GLN A 510 20.91 45.03 29.27
N ASP A 511 20.09 44.70 30.28
CA ASP A 511 20.32 44.39 31.70
C ASP A 511 19.50 43.20 32.24
#